data_AF-A0A7K2MIC5-F1
#
_entry.id   AF-A0A7K2MIC5-F1
#
_cell.length_a   1.000
_cell.length_b   1.000
_cell.length_c   1.000
_cell.angle_alpha   90.00
_cell.angle_beta   90.00
_cell.angle_gamma   90.00
#
_symmetry.space_group_name_H-M   'P 1'
#
loop_
_entity.id
_entity.type
_entity.pdbx_description
1 polymer ?
#
loop_
_entity_poly.entity_id
_entity_poly.type
_entity_poly.pdbx_seq_one_letter_code
_entity_poly.pdbx_strand_id
1 'polypeptide(L)'
;MNASAPVLTPTTRALAWCLHLLVVGLLVLVAARAVTDGRSHAGAVVAVAAACGLVYAAGPLSPRVRLVRRAAAWWLAAVGAVWLVLLALSPEAVWVAFPLYFLQLHLLSRRAGLAAVSLTAAAAVAGYAAHTGSFGPAMVIGPTLGAAVAVAVVWGYQALYRESEQRRRLIEELTATRADLARAQHTAGVLAERERLAREIHDTLAQGLSSIQLLLRAAERALPGRPDAAAGHVVAARQAAVDNLAEARRFVAALTPPTLEGTTLAGALERLCATTSARHRLTARFHLTGAPAPLPT
;
A
#
# COMPACT_ATOMS: atom_id res chain seq x y z
N MET A 1 20.33 -13.72 -15.95
CA MET A 1 18.84 -13.82 -15.98
C MET A 1 18.38 -14.66 -14.81
N ASN A 2 18.12 -14.04 -13.66
CA ASN A 2 17.55 -14.75 -12.50
C ASN A 2 16.07 -14.97 -12.77
N ALA A 3 15.70 -16.21 -13.09
CA ALA A 3 14.32 -16.61 -13.21
C ALA A 3 13.66 -16.49 -11.83
N SER A 4 12.93 -15.40 -11.61
CA SER A 4 12.09 -15.19 -10.44
C SER A 4 11.20 -16.42 -10.28
N ALA A 5 11.36 -17.15 -9.17
CA ALA A 5 10.48 -18.26 -8.85
C ALA A 5 9.04 -17.75 -8.85
N PRO A 6 8.08 -18.43 -9.50
CA PRO A 6 6.69 -18.00 -9.48
C PRO A 6 6.23 -17.97 -8.02
N VAL A 7 5.91 -16.77 -7.53
CA VAL A 7 5.30 -16.57 -6.22
C VAL A 7 4.02 -17.39 -6.21
N LEU A 8 3.96 -18.39 -5.32
CA LEU A 8 2.75 -19.17 -5.08
C LEU A 8 1.64 -18.16 -4.77
N THR A 9 0.60 -18.10 -5.61
CA THR A 9 -0.51 -17.16 -5.38
C THR A 9 -1.10 -17.44 -4.00
N PRO A 10 -1.20 -16.43 -3.12
CA PRO A 10 -1.84 -16.63 -1.83
C PRO A 10 -3.31 -16.93 -2.08
N THR A 11 -3.71 -18.20 -1.89
CA THR A 11 -5.12 -18.56 -1.83
C THR A 11 -5.70 -17.91 -0.58
N THR A 12 -6.81 -17.18 -0.72
CA THR A 12 -7.54 -16.69 0.46
C THR A 12 -7.89 -17.88 1.35
N ARG A 13 -7.79 -17.72 2.68
CA ARG A 13 -8.11 -18.81 3.62
C ARG A 13 -9.50 -19.40 3.36
N ALA A 14 -10.45 -18.56 2.93
CA ALA A 14 -11.79 -18.96 2.53
C ALA A 14 -11.79 -19.93 1.32
N LEU A 15 -10.98 -19.66 0.28
CA LEU A 15 -10.90 -20.53 -0.89
C LEU A 15 -10.27 -21.89 -0.53
N ALA A 16 -9.24 -21.89 0.32
CA ALA A 16 -8.63 -23.13 0.80
C ALA A 16 -9.62 -23.98 1.61
N TRP A 17 -10.37 -23.38 2.54
CA TRP A 17 -11.41 -24.07 3.29
C TRP A 17 -12.52 -24.60 2.39
N CYS A 18 -12.97 -23.83 1.40
CA CYS A 18 -13.96 -24.28 0.42
C CYS A 18 -13.47 -25.52 -0.34
N LEU A 19 -12.21 -25.53 -0.78
CA LEU A 19 -11.60 -26.66 -1.46
C LEU A 19 -11.49 -27.90 -0.56
N HIS A 20 -11.09 -27.72 0.71
CA HIS A 20 -11.04 -28.83 1.67
C HIS A 20 -12.41 -29.44 1.93
N LEU A 21 -13.43 -28.59 2.15
CA LEU A 21 -14.82 -29.02 2.34
C LEU A 21 -15.35 -29.76 1.10
N LEU A 22 -15.02 -29.27 -0.10
CA LEU A 22 -15.40 -29.92 -1.35
C LEU A 22 -14.77 -31.31 -1.49
N VAL A 23 -13.47 -31.46 -1.20
CA VAL A 23 -12.80 -32.77 -1.25
C VAL A 23 -13.43 -33.74 -0.25
N VAL A 24 -13.61 -33.31 1.01
CA VAL A 24 -14.21 -34.15 2.05
C VAL A 24 -15.64 -34.54 1.67
N GLY A 25 -16.46 -33.57 1.23
CA GLY A 25 -17.85 -33.81 0.82
C GLY A 25 -17.97 -34.81 -0.33
N LEU A 26 -17.11 -34.70 -1.35
CA LEU A 26 -17.11 -35.63 -2.48
C LEU A 26 -16.62 -37.03 -2.10
N LEU A 27 -15.61 -37.16 -1.23
CA LEU A 27 -15.17 -38.47 -0.73
C LEU A 27 -16.25 -39.14 0.12
N VAL A 28 -16.94 -38.38 0.97
CA VAL A 28 -18.09 -38.87 1.75
C VAL A 28 -19.23 -39.30 0.82
N LEU A 29 -19.52 -38.53 -0.23
CA LEU A 29 -20.54 -38.89 -1.23
C LEU A 29 -20.20 -40.23 -1.91
N VAL A 30 -18.95 -40.42 -2.35
CA VAL A 30 -18.49 -41.67 -2.98
C VAL A 30 -18.64 -42.86 -2.03
N ALA A 31 -18.22 -42.70 -0.78
CA ALA A 31 -18.34 -43.72 0.26
C ALA A 31 -19.80 -44.06 0.57
N ALA A 32 -20.66 -43.04 0.75
CA ALA A 32 -22.07 -43.21 1.05
C ALA A 32 -22.80 -43.92 -0.10
N ARG A 33 -22.58 -43.49 -1.34
CA ARG A 33 -23.16 -44.13 -2.54
C ARG A 33 -22.78 -45.60 -2.66
N ALA A 34 -21.52 -45.93 -2.39
CA ALA A 34 -21.07 -47.33 -2.45
C ALA A 34 -21.81 -48.23 -1.45
N VAL A 35 -22.12 -47.71 -0.25
CA VAL A 35 -22.87 -48.43 0.78
C VAL A 35 -24.36 -48.51 0.45
N THR A 36 -24.98 -47.40 0.01
CA THR A 36 -26.42 -47.37 -0.32
C THR A 36 -26.77 -48.20 -1.54
N ASP A 37 -25.87 -48.26 -2.53
CA ASP A 37 -26.06 -49.05 -3.75
C ASP A 37 -25.83 -50.57 -3.52
N GLY A 38 -25.43 -50.98 -2.31
CA GLY A 38 -25.27 -52.40 -1.95
C GLY A 38 -24.16 -53.12 -2.73
N ARG A 39 -23.11 -52.42 -3.17
CA ARG A 39 -22.05 -53.01 -4.01
C ARG A 39 -21.25 -54.05 -3.21
N SER A 40 -20.91 -55.18 -3.84
CA SER A 40 -20.11 -56.25 -3.23
C SER A 40 -18.74 -55.80 -2.71
N HIS A 41 -18.20 -54.71 -3.24
CA HIS A 41 -16.91 -54.12 -2.85
C HIS A 41 -17.05 -52.80 -2.09
N ALA A 42 -18.20 -52.50 -1.47
CA ALA A 42 -18.44 -51.24 -0.77
C ALA A 42 -17.39 -50.94 0.31
N GLY A 43 -16.96 -51.96 1.08
CA GLY A 43 -15.90 -51.81 2.08
C GLY A 43 -14.56 -51.36 1.49
N ALA A 44 -14.20 -51.86 0.30
CA ALA A 44 -12.99 -51.45 -0.40
C ALA A 44 -13.09 -49.99 -0.89
N VAL A 45 -14.25 -49.57 -1.41
CA VAL A 45 -14.48 -48.17 -1.82
C VAL A 45 -14.34 -47.22 -0.63
N VAL A 46 -14.94 -47.55 0.52
CA VAL A 46 -14.83 -46.74 1.75
C VAL A 46 -13.38 -46.67 2.23
N ALA A 47 -12.65 -47.79 2.25
CA ALA A 47 -11.26 -47.83 2.67
C ALA A 47 -10.36 -46.97 1.76
N VAL A 48 -10.53 -47.06 0.44
CA VAL A 48 -9.76 -46.27 -0.53
C VAL A 48 -10.15 -44.79 -0.48
N ALA A 49 -11.43 -44.45 -0.28
CA ALA A 49 -11.87 -43.08 -0.08
C ALA A 49 -11.24 -42.45 1.19
N ALA A 50 -11.20 -43.22 2.29
CA ALA A 50 -10.52 -42.81 3.52
C ALA A 50 -9.01 -42.64 3.30
N ALA A 51 -8.36 -43.57 2.61
CA ALA A 51 -6.95 -43.46 2.24
C ALA A 51 -6.67 -42.21 1.38
N CYS A 52 -7.55 -41.91 0.41
CA CYS A 52 -7.45 -40.70 -0.40
C CYS A 52 -7.54 -39.43 0.47
N GLY A 53 -8.47 -39.41 1.43
CA GLY A 53 -8.62 -38.31 2.39
C GLY A 53 -7.38 -38.13 3.28
N LEU A 54 -6.79 -39.22 3.77
CA LEU A 54 -5.57 -39.19 4.59
C LEU A 54 -4.36 -38.70 3.80
N VAL A 55 -4.15 -39.22 2.58
CA VAL A 55 -3.06 -38.77 1.70
C VAL A 55 -3.25 -37.30 1.34
N TYR A 56 -4.48 -36.86 1.06
CA TYR A 56 -4.78 -35.45 0.84
C TYR A 56 -4.47 -34.58 2.07
N ALA A 57 -4.91 -34.99 3.27
CA ALA A 57 -4.67 -34.24 4.51
C ALA A 57 -3.17 -34.12 4.86
N ALA A 58 -2.35 -35.10 4.48
CA ALA A 58 -0.89 -35.05 4.67
C ALA A 58 -0.22 -33.89 3.91
N GLY A 59 -0.84 -33.38 2.84
CA GLY A 59 -0.29 -32.28 2.04
C GLY A 59 -0.21 -30.95 2.80
N PRO A 60 -1.36 -30.37 3.23
CA PRO A 60 -1.39 -29.14 4.01
C PRO A 60 -0.60 -29.21 5.32
N LEU A 61 -0.56 -30.39 5.95
CA LEU A 61 0.17 -30.64 7.20
C LEU A 61 1.69 -30.73 7.01
N SER A 62 2.17 -31.01 5.79
CA SER A 62 3.59 -31.16 5.50
C SER A 62 4.23 -29.83 5.06
N PRO A 63 5.19 -29.28 5.83
CA PRO A 63 5.90 -28.07 5.45
C PRO A 63 6.65 -28.23 4.11
N ARG A 64 7.13 -29.44 3.81
CA ARG A 64 7.87 -29.73 2.57
C ARG A 64 7.00 -29.58 1.34
N VAL A 65 5.74 -30.01 1.39
CA VAL A 65 4.79 -29.85 0.28
C VAL A 65 4.49 -28.37 0.02
N ARG A 66 4.42 -27.55 1.07
CA ARG A 66 4.21 -26.09 0.96
C ARG A 66 5.42 -25.34 0.41
N LEU A 67 6.63 -25.80 0.70
CA LEU A 67 7.86 -25.06 0.40
C LEU A 67 8.58 -25.56 -0.86
N VAL A 68 8.45 -26.85 -1.21
CA VAL A 68 9.22 -27.49 -2.28
C VAL A 68 8.30 -28.04 -3.37
N ARG A 69 8.40 -27.44 -4.56
CA ARG A 69 7.54 -27.79 -5.71
C ARG A 69 7.63 -29.26 -6.14
N ARG A 70 8.81 -29.88 -6.04
CA ARG A 70 8.97 -31.32 -6.31
C ARG A 70 8.23 -32.20 -5.29
N ALA A 71 8.26 -31.82 -4.01
CA ALA A 71 7.52 -32.53 -2.98
C ALA A 71 6.00 -32.39 -3.18
N ALA A 72 5.54 -31.20 -3.58
CA ALA A 72 4.14 -30.99 -3.97
C ALA A 72 3.72 -31.85 -5.17
N ALA A 73 4.58 -31.96 -6.18
CA ALA A 73 4.31 -32.82 -7.34
C ALA A 73 4.24 -34.31 -6.97
N TRP A 74 5.15 -34.81 -6.12
CA TRP A 74 5.11 -36.19 -5.63
C TRP A 74 3.89 -36.48 -4.77
N TRP A 75 3.53 -35.56 -3.88
CA TRP A 75 2.30 -35.66 -3.09
C TRP A 75 1.06 -35.68 -3.99
N LEU A 76 1.00 -34.80 -5.00
CA LEU A 76 -0.10 -34.76 -5.95
C LEU A 76 -0.19 -36.03 -6.80
N ALA A 77 0.95 -36.61 -7.17
CA ALA A 77 1.01 -37.90 -7.84
C ALA A 77 0.49 -39.04 -6.94
N ALA A 78 0.82 -39.02 -5.64
CA ALA A 78 0.29 -39.98 -4.67
C ALA A 78 -1.24 -39.84 -4.50
N VAL A 79 -1.76 -38.62 -4.36
CA VAL A 79 -3.21 -38.37 -4.35
C VAL A 79 -3.86 -38.85 -5.64
N GLY A 80 -3.26 -38.55 -6.79
CA GLY A 80 -3.75 -38.99 -8.10
C GLY A 80 -3.75 -40.50 -8.26
N ALA A 81 -2.72 -41.20 -7.78
CA ALA A 81 -2.65 -42.67 -7.82
C ALA A 81 -3.75 -43.31 -6.96
N VAL A 82 -3.98 -42.82 -5.74
CA VAL A 82 -5.07 -43.33 -4.89
C VAL A 82 -6.44 -43.01 -5.49
N TRP A 83 -6.59 -41.83 -6.10
CA TRP A 83 -7.81 -41.47 -6.83
C TRP A 83 -8.08 -42.38 -8.03
N LEU A 84 -7.05 -42.79 -8.79
CA LEU A 84 -7.22 -43.75 -9.90
C LEU A 84 -7.71 -45.12 -9.39
N VAL A 85 -7.21 -45.58 -8.25
CA VAL A 85 -7.71 -46.80 -7.61
C VAL A 85 -9.18 -46.62 -7.20
N LEU A 86 -9.53 -45.47 -6.62
CA LEU A 86 -10.91 -45.18 -6.26
C LEU A 86 -11.84 -45.13 -7.49
N LEU A 87 -11.35 -44.56 -8.60
CA LEU A 87 -12.05 -44.49 -9.87
C LEU A 87 -12.24 -45.86 -10.51
N ALA A 88 -11.28 -46.77 -10.37
CA ALA A 88 -11.44 -48.15 -10.83
C ALA A 88 -12.49 -48.94 -10.03
N LEU A 89 -12.77 -48.54 -8.78
CA LEU A 89 -13.74 -49.20 -7.90
C LEU A 89 -15.14 -48.56 -7.94
N SER A 90 -15.24 -47.29 -8.35
CA SER A 90 -16.50 -46.54 -8.33
C SER A 90 -16.56 -45.47 -9.42
N PRO A 91 -17.65 -45.43 -10.23
CA PRO A 91 -17.85 -44.36 -11.22
C PRO A 91 -18.04 -42.99 -10.57
N GLU A 92 -18.54 -42.94 -9.33
CA GLU A 92 -18.75 -41.69 -8.58
C GLU A 92 -17.43 -40.97 -8.25
N ALA A 93 -16.29 -41.66 -8.30
CA ALA A 93 -15.00 -41.02 -8.06
C ALA A 93 -14.63 -39.99 -9.15
N VAL A 94 -15.34 -39.99 -10.30
CA VAL A 94 -15.19 -38.99 -11.35
C VAL A 94 -15.33 -37.56 -10.82
N TRP A 95 -16.20 -37.34 -9.83
CA TRP A 95 -16.45 -36.03 -9.25
C TRP A 95 -15.23 -35.48 -8.49
N VAL A 96 -14.41 -36.36 -7.92
CA VAL A 96 -13.18 -35.98 -7.20
C VAL A 96 -12.13 -35.39 -8.15
N ALA A 97 -12.23 -35.61 -9.47
CA ALA A 97 -11.36 -34.98 -10.45
C ALA A 97 -11.44 -33.44 -10.39
N PHE A 98 -12.62 -32.89 -10.08
CA PHE A 98 -12.85 -31.44 -10.09
C PHE A 98 -11.94 -30.69 -9.09
N PRO A 99 -11.92 -30.99 -7.78
CA PRO A 99 -10.97 -30.36 -6.86
C PRO A 99 -9.50 -30.66 -7.23
N LEU A 100 -9.19 -31.82 -7.82
CA LEU A 100 -7.82 -32.14 -8.26
C LEU A 100 -7.33 -31.16 -9.35
N TYR A 101 -8.21 -30.71 -10.24
CA TYR A 101 -7.85 -29.68 -11.24
C TYR A 101 -7.36 -28.39 -10.56
N PHE A 102 -8.04 -27.95 -9.50
CA PHE A 102 -7.59 -26.78 -8.74
C PHE A 102 -6.24 -27.01 -8.10
N LEU A 103 -6.00 -28.16 -7.47
CA LEU A 103 -4.71 -28.49 -6.87
C LEU A 103 -3.58 -28.47 -7.92
N GLN A 104 -3.82 -29.10 -9.07
CA GLN A 104 -2.85 -29.19 -10.17
C GLN A 104 -2.48 -27.81 -10.70
N LEU A 105 -3.46 -26.93 -10.92
CA LEU A 105 -3.23 -25.60 -11.46
C LEU A 105 -2.57 -24.64 -10.46
N HIS A 106 -2.74 -24.85 -9.14
CA HIS A 106 -2.11 -24.03 -8.11
C HIS A 106 -0.68 -24.49 -7.76
N LEU A 107 -0.40 -25.79 -7.79
CA LEU A 107 0.88 -26.35 -7.32
C LEU A 107 1.89 -26.58 -8.45
N LEU A 108 1.43 -26.78 -9.68
CA LEU A 108 2.28 -27.00 -10.85
C LEU A 108 2.45 -25.70 -11.65
N SER A 109 3.47 -25.67 -12.53
CA SER A 109 3.62 -24.56 -13.48
C SER A 109 2.50 -24.63 -14.49
N ARG A 110 2.18 -23.49 -15.12
CA ARG A 110 1.13 -23.37 -16.15
C ARG A 110 1.09 -24.54 -17.15
N ARG A 111 2.25 -24.91 -17.74
CA ARG A 111 2.32 -26.01 -18.72
C ARG A 111 2.08 -27.39 -18.09
N ALA A 112 2.70 -27.67 -16.95
CA ALA A 112 2.57 -28.95 -16.25
C ALA A 112 1.17 -29.12 -15.63
N GLY A 113 0.58 -28.03 -15.14
CA GLY A 113 -0.79 -28.01 -14.63
C GLY A 113 -1.81 -28.30 -15.72
N LEU A 114 -1.70 -27.67 -16.89
CA LEU A 114 -2.56 -27.99 -18.04
C LEU A 114 -2.42 -29.45 -18.46
N ALA A 115 -1.20 -29.96 -18.58
CA ALA A 115 -0.96 -31.36 -18.93
C ALA A 115 -1.57 -32.32 -17.89
N ALA A 116 -1.42 -32.02 -16.60
CA ALA A 116 -1.99 -32.81 -15.51
C ALA A 116 -3.53 -32.78 -15.49
N VAL A 117 -4.13 -31.61 -15.75
CA VAL A 117 -5.59 -31.44 -15.86
C VAL A 117 -6.11 -32.25 -17.05
N SER A 118 -5.47 -32.15 -18.21
CA SER A 118 -5.84 -32.94 -19.40
C SER A 118 -5.74 -34.44 -19.13
N LEU A 119 -4.66 -34.90 -18.48
CA LEU A 119 -4.49 -36.30 -18.12
C LEU A 119 -5.57 -36.78 -17.13
N THR A 120 -5.88 -35.97 -16.12
CA THR A 120 -6.89 -36.28 -15.11
C THR A 120 -8.29 -36.31 -15.73
N ALA A 121 -8.61 -35.36 -16.62
CA ALA A 121 -9.86 -35.36 -17.35
C ALA A 121 -9.99 -36.58 -18.26
N ALA A 122 -8.94 -36.95 -18.99
CA ALA A 122 -8.93 -38.15 -19.82
C ALA A 122 -9.12 -39.43 -18.98
N ALA A 123 -8.45 -39.54 -17.83
CA ALA A 123 -8.64 -40.64 -16.91
C ALA A 123 -10.07 -40.70 -16.35
N ALA A 124 -10.66 -39.56 -16.02
CA ALA A 124 -12.04 -39.46 -15.54
C ALA A 124 -13.05 -39.94 -16.61
N VAL A 125 -12.88 -39.50 -17.85
CA VAL A 125 -13.71 -39.94 -19.00
C VAL A 125 -13.55 -41.45 -19.22
N ALA A 126 -12.32 -41.95 -19.31
CA ALA A 126 -12.04 -43.36 -19.58
C ALA A 126 -12.54 -44.27 -18.45
N GLY A 127 -12.28 -43.89 -17.19
CA GLY A 127 -12.72 -44.64 -16.02
C GLY A 127 -14.24 -44.71 -15.91
N TYR A 128 -14.94 -43.60 -16.15
CA TYR A 128 -16.40 -43.60 -16.14
C TYR A 128 -16.98 -44.44 -17.29
N ALA A 129 -16.46 -44.28 -18.52
CA ALA A 129 -16.88 -45.05 -19.68
C ALA A 129 -16.69 -46.57 -19.49
N ALA A 130 -15.59 -46.97 -18.83
CA ALA A 130 -15.34 -48.38 -18.50
C ALA A 130 -16.39 -48.96 -17.55
N HIS A 131 -16.93 -48.18 -16.61
CA HIS A 131 -17.99 -48.62 -15.71
C HIS A 131 -19.35 -48.72 -16.39
N THR A 132 -19.66 -47.79 -17.29
CA THR A 132 -20.97 -47.73 -17.96
C THR A 132 -21.04 -48.57 -19.23
N GLY A 133 -19.92 -49.14 -19.70
CA GLY A 133 -19.84 -49.98 -20.91
C GLY A 133 -20.24 -49.25 -22.20
N SER A 134 -20.35 -47.93 -22.16
CA SER A 134 -20.84 -47.08 -23.24
C SER A 134 -20.00 -45.82 -23.30
N PHE A 135 -19.90 -45.22 -24.48
CA PHE A 135 -19.23 -43.94 -24.69
C PHE A 135 -20.25 -42.94 -25.20
N GLY A 136 -20.60 -41.97 -24.36
CA GLY A 136 -21.60 -40.95 -24.66
C GLY A 136 -21.08 -39.53 -24.46
N PRO A 137 -21.67 -38.52 -25.13
CA PRO A 137 -21.27 -37.12 -24.98
C PRO A 137 -21.25 -36.63 -23.53
N ALA A 138 -22.19 -37.10 -22.70
CA ALA A 138 -22.31 -36.73 -21.29
C ALA A 138 -21.02 -37.02 -20.48
N MET A 139 -20.28 -38.08 -20.82
CA MET A 139 -19.06 -38.49 -20.12
C MET A 139 -17.90 -37.56 -20.39
N VAL A 140 -17.90 -36.90 -21.55
CA VAL A 140 -16.88 -35.94 -21.95
C VAL A 140 -17.23 -34.55 -21.44
N ILE A 141 -18.50 -34.15 -21.54
CA ILE A 141 -18.97 -32.80 -21.19
C ILE A 141 -18.66 -32.46 -19.73
N GLY A 142 -18.94 -33.36 -18.79
CA GLY A 142 -18.70 -33.11 -17.36
C GLY A 142 -17.24 -32.79 -17.02
N PRO A 143 -16.29 -33.72 -17.28
CA PRO A 143 -14.86 -33.49 -17.02
C PRO A 143 -14.27 -32.32 -17.81
N THR A 144 -14.66 -32.14 -19.08
CA THR A 144 -14.14 -31.03 -19.90
C THR A 144 -14.64 -29.67 -19.43
N LEU A 145 -15.93 -29.56 -19.10
CA LEU A 145 -16.50 -28.33 -18.54
C LEU A 145 -15.89 -28.02 -17.17
N GLY A 146 -15.76 -29.03 -16.31
CA GLY A 146 -15.11 -28.87 -15.00
C GLY A 146 -13.66 -28.40 -15.12
N ALA A 147 -12.90 -28.98 -16.05
CA ALA A 147 -11.53 -28.56 -16.35
C ALA A 147 -11.48 -27.12 -16.89
N ALA A 148 -12.35 -26.77 -17.84
CA ALA A 148 -12.41 -25.42 -18.42
C ALA A 148 -12.75 -24.37 -17.36
N VAL A 149 -13.73 -24.64 -16.50
CA VAL A 149 -14.11 -23.77 -15.37
C VAL A 149 -12.95 -23.64 -14.38
N ALA A 150 -12.30 -24.73 -13.99
CA ALA A 150 -11.15 -24.68 -13.09
C ALA A 150 -10.01 -23.83 -13.67
N VAL A 151 -9.67 -24.02 -14.96
CA VAL A 151 -8.66 -23.20 -15.66
C VAL A 151 -9.06 -21.72 -15.67
N ALA A 152 -10.30 -21.41 -16.06
CA ALA A 152 -10.79 -20.04 -16.14
C ALA A 152 -10.76 -19.35 -14.76
N VAL A 153 -11.22 -20.02 -13.70
CA VAL A 153 -11.25 -19.49 -12.34
C VAL A 153 -9.84 -19.26 -11.81
N VAL A 154 -8.94 -20.25 -11.92
CA VAL A 154 -7.57 -20.12 -11.40
C VAL A 154 -6.80 -19.02 -12.13
N TRP A 155 -6.87 -18.99 -13.46
CA TRP A 155 -6.17 -17.98 -14.24
C TRP A 155 -6.79 -16.59 -14.11
N GLY A 156 -8.12 -16.50 -14.04
CA GLY A 156 -8.85 -15.26 -13.78
C GLY A 156 -8.45 -14.67 -12.42
N TYR A 157 -8.44 -15.49 -11.37
CA TYR A 157 -7.97 -15.08 -10.04
C TYR A 157 -6.50 -14.62 -10.07
N GLN A 158 -5.62 -15.37 -10.74
CA GLN A 158 -4.20 -15.00 -10.89
C GLN A 158 -4.00 -13.70 -11.68
N ALA A 159 -4.84 -13.41 -12.67
CA ALA A 159 -4.78 -12.17 -13.44
C ALA A 159 -5.23 -10.98 -12.57
N LEU A 160 -6.39 -11.10 -11.94
CA LEU A 160 -6.94 -10.07 -11.05
C LEU A 160 -6.01 -9.76 -9.87
N TYR A 161 -5.41 -10.79 -9.27
CA TYR A 161 -4.48 -10.60 -8.15
C TYR A 161 -3.22 -9.83 -8.58
N ARG A 162 -2.67 -10.13 -9.77
CA ARG A 162 -1.51 -9.41 -10.30
C ARG A 162 -1.83 -7.96 -10.60
N GLU A 163 -2.98 -7.70 -11.20
CA GLU A 163 -3.46 -6.34 -11.47
C GLU A 163 -3.66 -5.55 -10.17
N SER A 164 -4.28 -6.17 -9.16
CA SER A 164 -4.49 -5.56 -7.85
C SER A 164 -3.17 -5.19 -7.17
N GLU A 165 -2.18 -6.08 -7.19
CA GLU A 165 -0.85 -5.82 -6.62
C GLU A 165 -0.08 -4.73 -7.40
N GLN A 166 -0.18 -4.71 -8.73
CA GLN A 166 0.41 -3.63 -9.54
C GLN A 166 -0.24 -2.29 -9.21
N ARG A 167 -1.57 -2.25 -9.13
CA ARG A 167 -2.31 -1.04 -8.76
C ARG A 167 -1.92 -0.56 -7.36
N ARG A 168 -1.77 -1.47 -6.40
CA ARG A 168 -1.33 -1.13 -5.03
C ARG A 168 0.05 -0.48 -5.03
N ARG A 169 1.03 -1.06 -5.74
CA ARG A 169 2.38 -0.50 -5.87
C ARG A 169 2.38 0.88 -6.51
N LEU A 170 1.61 1.07 -7.58
CA LEU A 170 1.48 2.38 -8.25
C LEU A 170 0.86 3.44 -7.33
N ILE A 171 -0.12 3.09 -6.50
CA ILE A 171 -0.70 4.01 -5.51
C ILE A 171 0.35 4.39 -4.46
N GLU A 172 1.13 3.43 -3.98
CA GLU A 172 2.22 3.66 -3.02
C GLU A 172 3.28 4.61 -3.61
N GLU A 173 3.74 4.36 -4.84
CA GLU A 173 4.70 5.22 -5.56
C GLU A 173 4.16 6.63 -5.82
N LEU A 174 2.90 6.75 -6.26
CA LEU A 174 2.26 8.05 -6.51
C LEU A 174 2.13 8.86 -5.22
N THR A 175 1.76 8.20 -4.11
CA THR A 175 1.60 8.85 -2.81
C THR A 175 2.96 9.35 -2.30
N ALA A 176 4.01 8.54 -2.41
CA ALA A 176 5.37 8.94 -2.05
C ALA A 176 5.85 10.13 -2.90
N THR A 177 5.69 10.06 -4.22
CA THR A 177 6.10 11.14 -5.14
C THR A 177 5.35 12.45 -4.86
N ARG A 178 4.05 12.39 -4.53
CA ARG A 178 3.28 13.58 -4.15
C ARG A 178 3.76 14.19 -2.84
N ALA A 179 4.14 13.37 -1.86
CA ALA A 179 4.71 13.86 -0.62
C ALA A 179 6.06 14.56 -0.85
N ASP A 180 6.90 14.01 -1.73
CA ASP A 180 8.18 14.61 -2.11
C ASP A 180 7.99 15.94 -2.84
N LEU A 181 7.05 15.98 -3.79
CA LEU A 181 6.71 17.19 -4.52
C LEU A 181 6.16 18.28 -3.59
N ALA A 182 5.28 17.92 -2.65
CA ALA A 182 4.73 18.87 -1.67
C ALA A 182 5.83 19.46 -0.79
N ARG A 183 6.80 18.65 -0.34
CA ARG A 183 7.96 19.13 0.41
C ARG A 183 8.82 20.08 -0.43
N ALA A 184 9.13 19.71 -1.66
CA ALA A 184 9.92 20.54 -2.58
C ALA A 184 9.23 21.88 -2.87
N GLN A 185 7.92 21.87 -3.14
CA GLN A 185 7.12 23.08 -3.35
C GLN A 185 7.08 23.96 -2.10
N HIS A 186 6.95 23.38 -0.91
CA HIS A 186 7.00 24.13 0.34
C HIS A 186 8.36 24.82 0.52
N THR A 187 9.45 24.09 0.34
CA THR A 187 10.81 24.67 0.43
C THR A 187 11.02 25.76 -0.62
N ALA A 188 10.60 25.54 -1.86
CA ALA A 188 10.66 26.55 -2.92
C ALA A 188 9.83 27.79 -2.58
N GLY A 189 8.63 27.61 -2.03
CA GLY A 189 7.78 28.71 -1.57
C GLY A 189 8.42 29.53 -0.45
N VAL A 190 9.03 28.87 0.55
CA VAL A 190 9.77 29.54 1.63
C VAL A 190 10.95 30.35 1.09
N LEU A 191 11.69 29.81 0.12
CA LEU A 191 12.82 30.52 -0.50
C LEU A 191 12.37 31.72 -1.34
N ALA A 192 11.32 31.55 -2.15
CA ALA A 192 10.75 32.63 -2.96
C ALA A 192 10.24 33.78 -2.07
N GLU A 193 9.60 33.45 -0.95
CA GLU A 193 9.11 34.45 0.00
C GLU A 193 10.26 35.18 0.71
N ARG A 194 11.33 34.46 1.10
CA ARG A 194 12.54 35.09 1.64
C ARG A 194 13.18 36.07 0.66
N GLU A 195 13.26 35.71 -0.61
CA GLU A 195 13.82 36.60 -1.65
C GLU A 195 12.92 37.82 -1.89
N ARG A 196 11.59 37.64 -1.90
CA ARG A 196 10.63 38.74 -1.98
C ARG A 196 10.81 39.71 -0.82
N LEU A 197 10.88 39.21 0.41
CA LEU A 197 11.07 40.00 1.61
C LEU A 197 12.43 40.71 1.62
N ALA A 198 13.50 40.06 1.17
CA ALA A 198 14.82 40.68 1.07
C ALA A 198 14.80 41.89 0.11
N ARG A 199 14.12 41.79 -1.03
CA ARG A 199 13.94 42.91 -1.97
C ARG A 199 13.12 44.05 -1.35
N GLU A 200 11.99 43.73 -0.72
CA GLU A 200 11.11 44.73 -0.08
C GLU A 200 11.84 45.50 1.05
N ILE A 201 12.65 44.80 1.85
CA ILE A 201 13.50 45.42 2.88
C ILE A 201 14.58 46.29 2.22
N HIS A 202 15.25 45.80 1.18
CA HIS A 202 16.30 46.55 0.51
C HIS A 202 15.77 47.85 -0.10
N ASP A 203 14.61 47.80 -0.77
CA ASP A 203 13.97 48.97 -1.36
C ASP A 203 13.58 50.00 -0.28
N THR A 204 13.04 49.53 0.85
CA THR A 204 12.71 50.41 1.99
C THR A 204 13.94 51.08 2.57
N LEU A 205 15.03 50.32 2.77
CA LEU A 205 16.30 50.86 3.28
C LEU A 205 16.93 51.87 2.30
N ALA A 206 16.92 51.56 1.00
CA ALA A 206 17.46 52.43 -0.04
C ALA A 206 16.68 53.76 -0.11
N GLN A 207 15.35 53.71 0.00
CA GLN A 207 14.50 54.89 0.05
C GLN A 207 14.79 55.73 1.31
N GLY A 208 14.90 55.09 2.47
CA GLY A 208 15.24 55.74 3.74
C GLY A 208 16.57 56.46 3.71
N LEU A 209 17.62 55.79 3.22
CA LEU A 209 18.96 56.36 3.05
C LEU A 209 18.98 57.53 2.07
N SER A 210 18.22 57.44 0.98
CA SER A 210 18.10 58.52 -0.01
C SER A 210 17.44 59.77 0.60
N SER A 211 16.40 59.60 1.42
CA SER A 211 15.74 60.70 2.14
C SER A 211 16.72 61.41 3.10
N ILE A 212 17.50 60.64 3.86
CA ILE A 212 18.52 61.18 4.76
C ILE A 212 19.57 61.97 3.97
N GLN A 213 20.09 61.43 2.86
CA GLN A 213 21.04 62.15 2.02
C GLN A 213 20.46 63.45 1.46
N LEU A 214 19.19 63.45 1.04
CA LEU A 214 18.53 64.65 0.51
C LEU A 214 18.41 65.75 1.59
N LEU A 215 18.04 65.37 2.82
CA LEU A 215 17.95 66.28 3.97
C LEU A 215 19.33 66.85 4.35
N LEU A 216 20.37 66.02 4.35
CA LEU A 216 21.74 66.47 4.63
C LEU A 216 22.25 67.44 3.56
N ARG A 217 22.00 67.15 2.27
CA ARG A 217 22.33 68.10 1.17
C ARG A 217 21.57 69.42 1.30
N ALA A 218 20.33 69.39 1.77
CA ALA A 218 19.55 70.60 2.02
C ALA A 218 20.14 71.42 3.19
N ALA A 219 20.61 70.74 4.24
CA ALA A 219 21.31 71.38 5.36
C ALA A 219 22.61 72.07 4.91
N GLU A 220 23.45 71.37 4.13
CA GLU A 220 24.71 71.90 3.59
C GLU A 220 24.50 73.17 2.77
N ARG A 221 23.46 73.21 1.92
CA ARG A 221 23.14 74.39 1.11
C ARG A 221 22.59 75.56 1.93
N ALA A 222 21.87 75.28 3.03
CA ALA A 222 21.28 76.31 3.87
C ALA A 222 22.29 76.95 4.86
N LEU A 223 23.38 76.24 5.18
CA LEU A 223 24.38 76.63 6.18
C LEU A 223 24.98 78.04 5.99
N PRO A 224 25.33 78.50 4.77
CA PRO A 224 26.00 79.80 4.59
C PRO A 224 25.11 81.03 4.84
N GLY A 225 23.78 80.88 4.77
CA GLY A 225 22.85 82.02 4.81
C GLY A 225 21.64 81.85 5.72
N ARG A 226 21.34 80.64 6.20
CA ARG A 226 20.19 80.32 7.06
C ARG A 226 20.53 79.20 8.05
N PRO A 227 21.36 79.47 9.08
CA PRO A 227 21.83 78.46 10.02
C PRO A 227 20.69 77.73 10.75
N ASP A 228 19.61 78.43 11.11
CA ASP A 228 18.45 77.81 11.78
C ASP A 228 17.73 76.80 10.88
N ALA A 229 17.61 77.09 9.57
CA ALA A 229 17.03 76.17 8.60
C ALA A 229 17.93 74.95 8.36
N ALA A 230 19.25 75.14 8.35
CA ALA A 230 20.21 74.05 8.27
C ALA A 230 20.11 73.12 9.50
N ALA A 231 19.99 73.68 10.71
CA ALA A 231 19.77 72.91 11.93
C ALA A 231 18.48 72.08 11.88
N GLY A 232 17.39 72.65 11.35
CA GLY A 232 16.12 71.94 11.13
C GLY A 232 16.26 70.72 10.21
N HIS A 233 16.98 70.86 9.09
CA HIS A 233 17.24 69.75 8.17
C HIS A 233 18.10 68.64 8.80
N VAL A 234 19.08 68.98 9.65
CA VAL A 234 19.90 68.00 10.40
C VAL A 234 19.04 67.24 11.42
N VAL A 235 18.15 67.92 12.14
CA VAL A 235 17.21 67.27 13.07
C VAL A 235 16.29 66.30 12.32
N ALA A 236 15.74 66.72 11.17
CA ALA A 236 14.92 65.85 10.33
C ALA A 236 15.70 64.63 9.81
N ALA A 237 16.94 64.80 9.36
CA ALA A 237 17.80 63.71 8.92
C ALA A 237 18.09 62.71 10.04
N ARG A 238 18.37 63.21 11.26
CA ARG A 238 18.57 62.37 12.45
C ARG A 238 17.31 61.60 12.81
N GLN A 239 16.13 62.23 12.77
CA GLN A 239 14.87 61.57 13.04
C GLN A 239 14.61 60.46 12.01
N ALA A 240 14.78 60.77 10.72
CA ALA A 240 14.66 59.78 9.64
C ALA A 240 15.65 58.60 9.79
N ALA A 241 16.86 58.84 10.28
CA ALA A 241 17.82 57.76 10.57
C ALA A 241 17.37 56.86 11.73
N VAL A 242 16.83 57.45 12.80
CA VAL A 242 16.26 56.69 13.93
C VAL A 242 15.07 55.85 13.50
N ASP A 243 14.17 56.43 12.70
CA ASP A 243 12.97 55.76 12.22
C ASP A 243 13.32 54.60 11.27
N ASN A 244 14.23 54.82 10.32
CA ASN A 244 14.72 53.77 9.41
C ASN A 244 15.46 52.65 10.16
N LEU A 245 16.24 52.97 11.19
CA LEU A 245 16.92 51.95 12.00
C LEU A 245 15.90 51.13 12.81
N ALA A 246 14.85 51.77 13.34
CA ALA A 246 13.77 51.07 14.03
C ALA A 246 12.99 50.16 13.08
N GLU A 247 12.73 50.59 11.84
CA GLU A 247 12.12 49.81 10.76
C GLU A 247 12.96 48.57 10.40
N ALA A 248 14.25 48.76 10.14
CA ALA A 248 15.18 47.67 9.83
C ALA A 248 15.21 46.60 10.95
N ARG A 249 15.25 47.05 12.21
CA ARG A 249 15.22 46.16 13.38
C ARG A 249 13.91 45.39 13.49
N ARG A 250 12.76 46.02 13.17
CA ARG A 250 11.46 45.33 13.13
C ARG A 250 11.44 44.23 12.06
N PHE A 251 11.97 44.49 10.86
CA PHE A 251 12.02 43.49 9.80
C PHE A 251 12.91 42.29 10.16
N VAL A 252 14.11 42.53 10.72
CA VAL A 252 14.98 41.45 11.19
C VAL A 252 14.31 40.64 12.30
N ALA A 253 13.63 41.30 13.25
CA ALA A 253 12.91 40.63 14.33
C ALA A 253 11.72 39.81 13.82
N ALA A 254 11.02 40.26 12.77
CA ALA A 254 9.92 39.53 12.16
C ALA A 254 10.37 38.34 11.30
N LEU A 255 11.57 38.42 10.70
CA LEU A 255 12.18 37.36 9.88
C LEU A 255 12.96 36.32 10.68
N THR A 256 13.38 36.67 11.89
CA THR A 256 13.99 35.72 12.81
C THR A 256 12.85 34.87 13.37
N PRO A 257 12.87 33.53 13.20
CA PRO A 257 11.94 32.68 13.92
C PRO A 257 12.00 33.08 15.39
N PRO A 258 10.89 33.29 16.10
CA PRO A 258 10.95 33.58 17.52
C PRO A 258 11.80 32.49 18.14
N THR A 259 13.00 32.85 18.62
CA THR A 259 13.93 31.90 19.22
C THR A 259 13.21 31.38 20.44
N LEU A 260 12.60 30.21 20.29
CA LEU A 260 12.08 29.38 21.36
C LEU A 260 13.27 28.72 22.08
N GLU A 261 14.36 29.46 22.28
CA GLU A 261 15.50 29.01 23.06
C GLU A 261 15.04 28.85 24.51
N GLY A 262 14.69 27.62 24.88
CA GLY A 262 14.33 27.23 26.23
C GLY A 262 12.90 27.57 26.69
N THR A 263 11.99 28.02 25.82
CA THR A 263 10.60 28.36 26.23
C THR A 263 9.56 27.72 25.32
N THR A 264 8.44 27.26 25.89
CA THR A 264 7.29 26.72 25.14
C THR A 264 6.62 27.82 24.30
N LEU A 265 5.90 27.44 23.22
CA LEU A 265 5.10 28.39 22.42
C LEU A 265 4.15 29.22 23.31
N ALA A 266 3.53 28.57 24.29
CA ALA A 266 2.70 29.24 25.29
C ALA A 266 3.50 30.33 26.03
N GLY A 267 4.69 30.00 26.53
CA GLY A 267 5.56 30.96 27.20
C GLY A 267 6.03 32.10 26.28
N ALA A 268 6.21 31.84 24.97
CA ALA A 268 6.54 32.90 24.01
C ALA A 268 5.36 33.85 23.75
N LEU A 269 4.15 33.31 23.58
CA LEU A 269 2.92 34.11 23.37
C LEU A 269 2.55 34.92 24.60
N GLU A 270 2.74 34.37 25.80
CA GLU A 270 2.49 35.06 27.07
C GLU A 270 3.43 36.26 27.25
N ARG A 271 4.74 36.10 26.95
CA ARG A 271 5.70 37.22 26.92
C ARG A 271 5.35 38.26 25.86
N LEU A 272 4.88 37.84 24.69
CA LEU A 272 4.49 38.75 23.61
C LEU A 272 3.30 39.63 24.04
N CYS A 273 2.27 39.04 24.66
CA CYS A 273 1.14 39.78 25.21
C CYS A 273 1.58 40.79 26.28
N ALA A 274 2.48 40.40 27.18
CA ALA A 274 3.03 41.29 28.21
C ALA A 274 3.81 42.48 27.60
N THR A 275 4.69 42.20 26.64
CA THR A 275 5.52 43.22 25.98
C THR A 275 4.66 44.20 25.17
N THR A 276 3.67 43.69 24.43
CA THR A 276 2.73 44.51 23.65
C THR A 276 1.93 45.44 24.55
N SER A 277 1.46 44.93 25.69
CA SER A 277 0.68 45.72 26.64
C SER A 277 1.49 46.84 27.26
N ALA A 278 2.76 46.57 27.61
CA ALA A 278 3.68 47.57 28.14
C ALA A 278 4.02 48.67 27.13
N ARG A 279 4.15 48.32 25.84
CA ARG A 279 4.64 49.24 24.80
C ARG A 279 3.56 50.11 24.17
N HIS A 280 2.33 49.59 24.04
CA HIS A 280 1.29 50.24 23.22
C HIS A 280 0.06 50.71 24.01
N ARG A 281 0.06 50.64 25.36
CA ARG A 281 -1.11 50.92 26.22
C ARG A 281 -2.38 50.17 25.81
N LEU A 282 -2.22 48.97 25.25
CA LEU A 282 -3.31 48.06 24.87
C LEU A 282 -3.36 46.91 25.87
N THR A 283 -4.55 46.40 26.19
CA THR A 283 -4.67 45.22 27.06
C THR A 283 -4.69 43.95 26.22
N ALA A 284 -3.56 43.24 26.13
CA ALA A 284 -3.47 41.93 25.48
C ALA A 284 -3.38 40.81 26.53
N ARG A 285 -4.27 39.80 26.44
CA ARG A 285 -4.29 38.63 27.33
C ARG A 285 -4.13 37.35 26.53
N PHE A 286 -3.28 36.45 27.00
CA PHE A 286 -3.12 35.11 26.45
C PHE A 286 -4.02 34.12 27.20
N HIS A 287 -4.74 33.28 26.48
CA HIS A 287 -5.49 32.16 27.02
C HIS A 287 -5.08 30.87 26.31
N LEU A 288 -4.63 29.88 27.06
CA LEU A 288 -4.31 28.55 26.57
C LEU A 288 -5.49 27.61 26.78
N THR A 289 -5.94 26.95 25.71
CA THR A 289 -6.96 25.90 25.77
C THR A 289 -6.38 24.57 25.29
N GLY A 290 -6.39 23.56 26.15
CA GLY A 290 -5.85 22.22 25.88
C GLY A 290 -4.44 21.97 26.45
N ALA A 291 -3.90 20.78 26.20
CA ALA A 291 -2.55 20.40 26.62
C ALA A 291 -1.50 20.88 25.60
N PRO A 292 -0.48 21.64 26.00
CA PRO A 292 0.54 22.13 25.08
C PRO A 292 1.38 20.98 24.50
N ALA A 293 1.58 20.99 23.19
CA ALA A 293 2.47 20.06 22.49
C ALA A 293 3.78 20.77 22.10
N PRO A 294 4.92 20.06 22.08
CA PRO A 294 6.17 20.61 21.55
C PRO A 294 5.99 20.97 20.07
N LEU A 295 6.49 22.13 19.67
CA LEU A 295 6.55 22.50 18.26
C LEU A 295 7.59 21.61 17.56
N PRO A 296 7.29 21.11 16.34
CA PRO A 296 8.32 20.46 15.53
C PRO A 296 9.42 21.48 15.23
N THR A 297 10.64 21.16 15.65
CA THR A 297 11.88 21.88 15.29
C THR A 297 12.29 21.62 13.86
#